data_AF-A0A1G2ZUP5-F1
#
_entry.id   AF-A0A1G2ZUP5-F1
#
_cell.length_a   1.000
_cell.length_b   1.000
_cell.length_c   1.000
_cell.angle_alpha   90.00
_cell.angle_beta   90.00
_cell.angle_gamma   90.00
#
_symmetry.space_group_name_H-M   'P 1'
#
loop_
_entity.id
_entity.type
_entity.pdbx_description
1 polymer ?
#
loop_
_entity_poly.entity_id
_entity_poly.type
_entity_poly.pdbx_seq_one_letter_code
_entity_poly.pdbx_strand_id
1 'polypeptide(L)'
;MKSSLIRIGALVVLIGLLTQTGVMGLAHSDLFGCSGCHTPHNAQTLPGVPLWNGRETTLTFTMYSSASFQGAIDGQPSGDSKLCLGCHDGADPDFAWMDPQHIFGSAELTNSHPISFVYDSSLATLDGALKDPSEASTLGATIAQDLLDPDSKVQCSSCHDVHTSGVGDGLLRGYDYGPQFGPELCRMCHIK
;
A
#
# COMPACT_ATOMS: atom_id res chain seq x y z
N MET A 1 -45.50 -10.25 -42.43
CA MET A 1 -44.46 -9.21 -42.19
C MET A 1 -44.50 -8.63 -40.77
N LYS A 2 -45.67 -8.29 -40.19
CA LYS A 2 -45.79 -7.76 -38.80
C LYS A 2 -45.33 -8.72 -37.68
N SER A 3 -45.53 -10.04 -37.82
CA SER A 3 -45.18 -11.02 -36.77
C SER A 3 -43.67 -11.26 -36.60
N SER A 4 -42.88 -11.06 -37.66
CA SER A 4 -41.42 -11.24 -37.64
C SER A 4 -40.74 -10.09 -36.90
N LEU A 5 -41.25 -8.86 -37.06
CA LEU A 5 -40.74 -7.66 -36.39
C LEU A 5 -40.98 -7.69 -34.88
N ILE A 6 -42.10 -8.26 -34.42
CA ILE A 6 -42.43 -8.40 -33.00
C ILE A 6 -41.51 -9.42 -32.31
N ARG A 7 -41.15 -10.52 -33.01
CA ARG A 7 -40.24 -11.54 -32.48
C ARG A 7 -38.80 -11.02 -32.35
N ILE A 8 -38.35 -10.20 -33.29
CA ILE A 8 -37.03 -9.56 -33.24
C ILE A 8 -36.98 -8.52 -32.11
N GLY A 9 -38.02 -7.69 -31.95
CA GLY A 9 -38.11 -6.72 -30.86
C GLY A 9 -38.12 -7.38 -29.46
N ALA A 10 -38.85 -8.49 -29.31
CA ALA A 10 -38.88 -9.24 -28.04
C ALA A 10 -37.52 -9.90 -27.72
N LEU A 11 -36.80 -10.40 -28.73
CA LEU A 11 -35.48 -11.01 -28.54
C LEU A 11 -34.42 -9.97 -28.15
N VAL A 12 -34.45 -8.77 -28.73
CA VAL A 12 -33.53 -7.66 -28.38
C VAL A 12 -33.78 -7.16 -26.96
N VAL A 13 -35.04 -7.07 -26.53
CA VAL A 13 -35.40 -6.72 -25.14
C VAL A 13 -34.98 -7.82 -24.16
N LEU A 14 -35.17 -9.10 -24.50
CA LEU A 14 -34.73 -10.21 -23.64
C LEU A 14 -33.20 -10.26 -23.49
N ILE A 15 -32.46 -10.06 -24.59
CA ILE A 15 -30.99 -9.99 -24.57
C ILE A 15 -30.53 -8.77 -23.76
N GLY A 16 -31.19 -7.61 -23.91
CA GLY A 16 -30.91 -6.41 -23.11
C GLY A 16 -31.16 -6.61 -21.61
N LEU A 17 -32.22 -7.32 -21.22
CA LEU A 17 -32.50 -7.67 -19.82
C LEU A 17 -31.53 -8.74 -19.27
N LEU A 18 -31.09 -9.70 -20.10
CA LEU A 18 -30.10 -10.70 -19.72
C LEU A 18 -28.68 -10.13 -19.64
N THR A 19 -28.41 -8.98 -20.26
CA THR A 19 -27.12 -8.28 -20.14
C THR A 19 -27.00 -7.42 -18.88
N GLN A 20 -28.11 -7.04 -18.22
CA GLN A 20 -28.04 -6.18 -17.02
C GLN A 20 -27.36 -6.85 -15.82
N THR A 21 -27.36 -8.18 -15.74
CA THR A 21 -26.63 -8.90 -14.67
C THR A 21 -25.13 -8.96 -14.89
N GLY A 22 -24.62 -8.57 -16.07
CA GLY A 22 -23.19 -8.52 -16.36
C GLY A 22 -22.54 -7.14 -16.16
N VAL A 23 -23.33 -6.06 -16.08
CA VAL A 23 -22.79 -4.68 -16.02
C VAL A 23 -23.03 -3.99 -14.67
N MET A 24 -23.79 -4.60 -13.75
CA MET A 24 -24.05 -4.05 -12.42
C MET A 24 -22.93 -4.35 -11.39
N GLY A 25 -21.92 -5.14 -11.75
CA GLY A 25 -20.68 -5.34 -10.96
C GLY A 25 -19.57 -4.34 -11.30
N LEU A 26 -19.94 -3.16 -11.82
CA LEU A 26 -19.02 -2.07 -12.17
C LEU A 26 -19.43 -0.75 -11.50
N ALA A 27 -20.24 -0.81 -10.44
CA ALA A 27 -20.84 0.37 -9.83
C ALA A 27 -20.55 0.54 -8.33
N HIS A 28 -19.65 -0.24 -7.74
CA HIS A 28 -19.15 -0.01 -6.37
C HIS A 28 -17.65 -0.36 -6.26
N SER A 29 -16.75 0.46 -6.81
CA SER A 29 -15.31 0.43 -6.50
C SER A 29 -14.59 -0.94 -6.69
N ASP A 30 -15.11 -1.80 -7.55
CA ASP A 30 -15.16 -3.25 -7.37
C ASP A 30 -14.09 -4.06 -8.11
N LEU A 31 -12.94 -3.48 -8.45
CA LEU A 31 -11.77 -4.32 -8.77
C LEU A 31 -10.74 -4.44 -7.65
N PHE A 32 -10.33 -3.35 -6.96
CA PHE A 32 -9.68 -3.37 -5.62
C PHE A 32 -9.75 -1.97 -4.97
N GLY A 33 -10.90 -1.28 -5.03
CA GLY A 33 -11.05 0.09 -4.53
C GLY A 33 -11.05 0.19 -3.00
N CYS A 34 -11.48 1.35 -2.47
CA CYS A 34 -11.45 1.65 -1.02
C CYS A 34 -12.10 0.56 -0.15
N SER A 35 -13.03 -0.25 -0.68
CA SER A 35 -13.73 -1.32 0.05
C SER A 35 -12.86 -2.52 0.44
N GLY A 36 -11.71 -2.71 -0.21
CA GLY A 36 -10.74 -3.73 0.22
C GLY A 36 -10.14 -3.40 1.58
N CYS A 37 -9.94 -2.12 1.86
CA CYS A 37 -9.32 -1.61 3.09
C CYS A 37 -10.34 -1.05 4.08
N HIS A 38 -11.48 -0.51 3.61
CA HIS A 38 -12.48 0.16 4.44
C HIS A 38 -13.88 -0.44 4.28
N THR A 39 -14.61 -0.58 5.39
CA THR A 39 -16.02 -0.97 5.40
C THR A 39 -16.88 0.13 6.01
N PRO A 40 -17.93 0.61 5.30
CA PRO A 40 -18.75 1.73 5.78
C PRO A 40 -19.49 1.43 7.09
N HIS A 41 -19.72 0.15 7.41
CA HIS A 41 -20.43 -0.27 8.62
C HIS A 41 -19.75 -1.49 9.25
N ASN A 42 -19.90 -1.61 10.57
CA ASN A 42 -19.39 -2.74 11.36
C ASN A 42 -17.86 -2.93 11.27
N ALA A 43 -17.12 -1.87 10.98
CA ALA A 43 -15.67 -1.88 11.03
C ALA A 43 -15.18 -2.20 12.45
N GLN A 44 -14.09 -2.96 12.52
CA GLN A 44 -13.39 -3.13 13.78
C GLN A 44 -12.73 -1.81 14.18
N THR A 45 -12.74 -1.50 15.47
CA THR A 45 -12.08 -0.29 15.98
C THR A 45 -10.58 -0.54 16.05
N LEU A 46 -9.85 -0.07 15.05
CA LEU A 46 -8.39 0.04 15.10
C LEU A 46 -7.99 1.48 15.42
N PRO A 47 -6.99 1.71 16.29
CA PRO A 47 -6.50 3.05 16.60
C PRO A 47 -6.04 3.79 15.34
N GLY A 48 -6.57 4.98 15.09
CA GLY A 48 -6.10 5.86 14.00
C GLY A 48 -6.61 5.53 12.59
N VAL A 49 -7.43 4.49 12.41
CA VAL A 49 -7.89 4.04 11.08
C VAL A 49 -9.41 3.97 11.02
N PRO A 50 -10.07 4.98 10.45
CA PRO A 50 -11.51 4.96 10.31
C PRO A 50 -11.94 3.78 9.45
N LEU A 51 -12.94 3.06 9.96
CA LEU A 51 -13.71 2.13 9.14
C LEU A 51 -12.87 0.98 8.52
N TRP A 52 -11.78 0.53 9.15
CA TRP A 52 -10.94 -0.55 8.62
C TRP A 52 -11.73 -1.86 8.43
N ASN A 53 -11.56 -2.50 7.27
CA ASN A 53 -12.25 -3.72 6.87
C ASN A 53 -11.47 -5.01 7.19
N GLY A 54 -10.20 -4.90 7.57
CA GLY A 54 -9.35 -6.05 7.88
C GLY A 54 -9.08 -6.23 9.38
N ARG A 55 -8.00 -6.98 9.68
CA ARG A 55 -7.42 -7.15 11.02
C ARG A 55 -5.97 -6.72 10.99
N GLU A 56 -5.36 -6.46 12.16
CA GLU A 56 -3.90 -6.35 12.22
C GLU A 56 -3.27 -7.73 12.01
N THR A 57 -2.12 -7.77 11.33
CA THR A 57 -1.32 -8.99 11.21
C THR A 57 -1.04 -9.63 12.58
N THR A 58 -1.05 -10.95 12.62
CA THR A 58 -0.64 -11.74 13.79
C THR A 58 0.66 -12.50 13.54
N LEU A 59 1.23 -12.39 12.33
CA LEU A 59 2.51 -13.00 12.02
C LEU A 59 3.64 -12.28 12.74
N THR A 60 4.61 -13.09 13.20
CA THR A 60 5.87 -12.57 13.73
C THR A 60 6.87 -12.50 12.58
N PHE A 61 7.42 -11.32 12.35
CA PHE A 61 8.38 -11.07 11.29
C PHE A 61 9.81 -10.97 11.82
N THR A 62 10.76 -11.43 11.03
CA THR A 62 12.16 -11.02 11.16
C THR A 62 12.29 -9.64 10.52
N MET A 63 12.60 -8.65 11.35
CA MET A 63 12.69 -7.26 10.91
C MET A 63 13.97 -7.00 10.11
N TYR A 64 13.94 -5.92 9.32
CA TYR A 64 15.05 -5.52 8.48
C TYR A 64 16.37 -5.43 9.25
N SER A 65 17.43 -5.99 8.68
CA SER A 65 18.78 -5.86 9.22
C SER A 65 19.83 -5.87 8.12
N SER A 66 20.86 -5.04 8.27
CA SER A 66 22.03 -5.06 7.39
C SER A 66 23.26 -4.56 8.14
N ALA A 67 24.45 -4.84 7.62
CA ALA A 67 25.71 -4.44 8.25
C ALA A 67 25.91 -2.91 8.28
N SER A 68 25.23 -2.17 7.41
CA SER A 68 25.31 -0.71 7.33
C SER A 68 24.11 0.00 7.96
N PHE A 69 23.12 -0.73 8.47
CA PHE A 69 21.94 -0.12 9.07
C PHE A 69 22.27 0.44 10.47
N GLN A 70 22.06 1.74 10.65
CA GLN A 70 22.35 2.46 11.90
C GLN A 70 21.08 2.90 12.65
N GLY A 71 19.90 2.61 12.11
CA GLY A 71 18.61 2.99 12.70
C GLY A 71 18.21 2.12 13.89
N ALA A 72 17.36 2.68 14.76
CA ALA A 72 16.69 1.92 15.82
C ALA A 72 15.38 1.33 15.25
N ILE A 73 15.41 0.05 14.91
CA ILE A 73 14.25 -0.69 14.40
C ILE A 73 13.47 -1.35 15.54
N ASP A 74 12.14 -1.28 15.46
CA ASP A 74 11.25 -1.98 16.37
C ASP A 74 11.42 -3.51 16.24
N GLY A 75 11.06 -4.23 17.30
CA GLY A 75 11.14 -5.70 17.29
C GLY A 75 10.11 -6.38 16.39
N GLN A 76 9.07 -5.67 15.95
CA GLN A 76 7.98 -6.12 15.07
C GLN A 76 7.42 -4.92 14.28
N PRO A 77 6.65 -5.14 13.19
CA PRO A 77 6.01 -4.07 12.46
C PRO A 77 5.11 -3.22 13.37
N SER A 78 5.15 -1.90 13.16
CA SER A 78 4.39 -0.91 13.92
C SER A 78 3.63 0.05 12.99
N GLY A 79 2.89 0.99 13.59
CA GLY A 79 2.14 1.99 12.84
C GLY A 79 1.16 1.40 11.83
N ASP A 80 1.03 2.07 10.70
CA ASP A 80 0.17 1.70 9.59
C ASP A 80 0.68 0.49 8.79
N SER A 81 1.97 0.14 8.87
CA SER A 81 2.50 -1.09 8.26
C SER A 81 1.77 -2.34 8.75
N LYS A 82 1.28 -2.37 10.00
CA LYS A 82 0.47 -3.48 10.53
C LYS A 82 -0.85 -3.67 9.79
N LEU A 83 -1.40 -2.61 9.20
CA LEU A 83 -2.63 -2.65 8.41
C LEU A 83 -2.34 -3.25 7.03
N CYS A 84 -1.25 -2.82 6.39
CA CYS A 84 -0.79 -3.38 5.12
C CYS A 84 -0.58 -4.89 5.27
N LEU A 85 0.15 -5.27 6.32
CA LEU A 85 0.43 -6.68 6.61
C LEU A 85 -0.82 -7.46 7.01
N GLY A 86 -1.92 -6.82 7.42
CA GLY A 86 -3.18 -7.52 7.66
C GLY A 86 -3.72 -8.28 6.44
N CYS A 87 -3.35 -7.85 5.24
CA CYS A 87 -3.67 -8.55 3.98
C CYS A 87 -2.43 -9.15 3.32
N HIS A 88 -1.28 -8.48 3.47
CA HIS A 88 -0.03 -8.88 2.82
C HIS A 88 0.79 -9.90 3.62
N ASP A 89 0.37 -10.34 4.81
CA ASP A 89 1.08 -11.38 5.57
C ASP A 89 0.72 -12.81 5.15
N GLY A 90 -0.33 -12.98 4.34
CA GLY A 90 -0.81 -14.28 3.86
C GLY A 90 -1.41 -15.18 4.95
N ALA A 91 -1.64 -14.66 6.16
CA ALA A 91 -2.24 -15.39 7.27
C ALA A 91 -3.75 -15.19 7.35
N ASP A 92 -4.28 -14.07 6.86
CA ASP A 92 -5.72 -13.79 6.87
C ASP A 92 -6.45 -14.49 5.69
N PRO A 93 -7.34 -15.47 5.95
CA PRO A 93 -8.07 -16.18 4.91
C PRO A 93 -9.07 -15.29 4.14
N ASP A 94 -9.51 -14.17 4.72
CA ASP A 94 -10.44 -13.23 4.05
C ASP A 94 -9.71 -12.46 2.91
N PHE A 95 -8.38 -12.48 2.91
CA PHE A 95 -7.51 -11.85 1.91
C PHE A 95 -6.73 -12.87 1.06
N ALA A 96 -7.19 -14.13 0.98
CA ALA A 96 -6.58 -15.18 0.15
C ALA A 96 -6.56 -14.89 -1.36
N TRP A 97 -7.21 -13.81 -1.80
CA TRP A 97 -7.19 -13.30 -3.18
C TRP A 97 -6.00 -12.37 -3.46
N MET A 98 -5.21 -12.00 -2.45
CA MET A 98 -3.99 -11.23 -2.65
C MET A 98 -3.03 -11.99 -3.56
N ASP A 99 -2.43 -11.29 -4.52
CA ASP A 99 -1.46 -11.90 -5.43
C ASP A 99 -0.32 -12.53 -4.62
N PRO A 100 -0.01 -13.83 -4.78
CA PRO A 100 1.08 -14.49 -4.07
C PRO A 100 2.44 -13.81 -4.24
N GLN A 101 2.65 -13.03 -5.30
CA GLN A 101 3.87 -12.25 -5.51
C GLN A 101 3.97 -11.02 -4.59
N HIS A 102 2.88 -10.62 -3.95
CA HIS A 102 2.79 -9.47 -3.07
C HIS A 102 2.53 -9.86 -1.60
N ILE A 103 2.77 -11.13 -1.23
CA ILE A 103 2.62 -11.61 0.15
C ILE A 103 4.01 -11.73 0.80
N PHE A 104 4.13 -11.24 2.04
CA PHE A 104 5.31 -11.35 2.89
C PHE A 104 5.24 -12.61 3.75
N GLY A 105 6.20 -13.50 3.55
CA GLY A 105 6.54 -14.50 4.57
C GLY A 105 7.24 -13.85 5.77
N SER A 106 7.34 -14.59 6.88
CA SER A 106 7.96 -14.10 8.13
C SER A 106 9.40 -13.60 7.98
N ALA A 107 10.14 -14.03 6.95
CA ALA A 107 11.51 -13.61 6.68
C ALA A 107 11.64 -12.51 5.61
N GLU A 108 10.57 -12.18 4.89
CA GLU A 108 10.63 -11.37 3.66
C GLU A 108 10.81 -9.86 3.92
N LEU A 109 10.64 -9.40 5.17
CA LEU A 109 10.97 -8.03 5.55
C LEU A 109 12.47 -7.80 5.77
N THR A 110 13.23 -8.86 6.07
CA THR A 110 14.61 -8.77 6.58
C THR A 110 15.58 -8.06 5.63
N ASN A 111 15.39 -8.18 4.32
CA ASN A 111 16.43 -7.85 3.34
C ASN A 111 16.17 -6.55 2.54
N SER A 112 14.90 -6.15 2.38
CA SER A 112 14.54 -5.08 1.44
C SER A 112 13.42 -4.15 1.91
N HIS A 113 12.78 -4.40 3.06
CA HIS A 113 11.66 -3.61 3.55
C HIS A 113 11.99 -3.00 4.92
N PRO A 114 12.82 -1.94 4.96
CA PRO A 114 13.16 -1.25 6.19
C PRO A 114 11.95 -0.41 6.65
N ILE A 115 11.10 -1.02 7.47
CA ILE A 115 9.94 -0.38 8.09
C ILE A 115 10.08 -0.41 9.62
N SER A 116 9.28 0.41 10.28
CA SER A 116 9.17 0.46 11.74
C SER A 116 10.47 0.83 12.44
N PHE A 117 11.24 1.75 11.85
CA PHE A 117 12.42 2.36 12.48
C PHE A 117 12.30 3.88 12.44
N VAL A 118 12.84 4.56 13.46
CA VAL A 118 12.83 6.03 13.54
C VAL A 118 13.81 6.61 12.54
N TYR A 119 13.34 7.55 11.72
CA TYR A 119 14.17 8.38 10.85
C TYR A 119 14.08 9.84 11.29
N ASP A 120 15.05 10.26 12.10
CA ASP A 120 15.18 11.62 12.60
C ASP A 120 16.51 12.27 12.17
N SER A 121 16.70 13.54 12.50
CA SER A 121 17.94 14.27 12.25
C SER A 121 19.17 13.64 12.91
N SER A 122 18.98 12.91 14.02
CA SER A 122 20.07 12.24 14.73
C SER A 122 20.57 11.05 13.92
N LEU A 123 19.66 10.22 13.40
CA LEU A 123 19.99 9.13 12.49
C LEU A 123 20.62 9.68 11.21
N ALA A 124 20.07 10.74 10.63
CA ALA A 124 20.61 11.35 9.43
C ALA A 124 22.07 11.79 9.61
N THR A 125 22.37 12.42 10.75
CA THR A 125 23.72 12.85 11.12
C THR A 125 24.66 11.67 11.38
N LEU A 126 24.16 10.61 12.04
CA LEU A 126 24.94 9.43 12.39
C LEU A 126 25.31 8.58 11.16
N ASP A 127 24.37 8.43 10.23
CA ASP A 127 24.56 7.69 8.98
C ASP A 127 25.42 8.47 7.99
N GLY A 128 25.16 9.78 7.86
CA GLY A 128 25.92 10.68 7.00
C GLY A 128 25.64 10.51 5.50
N ALA A 129 24.87 9.51 5.08
CA ALA A 129 24.38 9.33 3.71
C ALA A 129 22.84 9.48 3.60
N LEU A 130 22.20 9.98 4.65
CA LEU A 130 20.79 10.31 4.71
C LEU A 130 20.60 11.83 4.73
N LYS A 131 19.55 12.31 4.06
CA LYS A 131 19.10 13.70 4.12
C LYS A 131 18.50 14.00 5.49
N ASP A 132 18.49 15.25 5.91
CA ASP A 132 17.75 15.60 7.12
C ASP A 132 16.23 15.52 6.86
N PRO A 133 15.41 14.94 7.75
CA PRO A 133 13.95 14.85 7.54
C PRO A 133 13.22 16.21 7.40
N SER A 134 13.85 17.33 7.79
CA SER A 134 13.36 18.68 7.53
C SER A 134 13.61 19.18 6.10
N GLU A 135 14.42 18.49 5.31
CA GLU A 135 14.61 18.79 3.90
C GLU A 135 13.37 18.47 3.07
N ALA A 136 13.24 19.15 1.94
CA ALA A 136 12.16 18.92 1.00
C ALA A 136 12.20 17.49 0.45
N SER A 137 11.05 16.84 0.43
CA SER A 137 10.79 15.66 -0.39
C SER A 137 10.61 16.09 -1.87
N THR A 138 10.43 15.12 -2.77
CA THR A 138 10.02 15.42 -4.16
C THR A 138 8.49 15.51 -4.33
N LEU A 139 7.72 15.38 -3.24
CA LEU A 139 6.26 15.36 -3.21
C LEU A 139 5.63 16.71 -2.79
N GLY A 140 6.45 17.71 -2.46
CA GLY A 140 6.03 19.09 -2.26
C GLY A 140 6.03 19.59 -0.82
N ALA A 141 6.31 18.74 0.17
CA ALA A 141 6.55 19.11 1.56
C ALA A 141 7.93 18.58 2.03
N THR A 142 8.15 18.44 3.33
CA THR A 142 9.40 17.84 3.86
C THR A 142 9.34 16.31 3.86
N ILE A 143 10.49 15.64 3.94
CA ILE A 143 10.57 14.18 4.13
C ILE A 143 9.74 13.76 5.36
N ALA A 144 9.85 14.48 6.47
CA ALA A 144 9.10 14.19 7.69
C ALA A 144 7.58 14.30 7.50
N GLN A 145 7.11 15.21 6.65
CA GLN A 145 5.68 15.42 6.41
C GLN A 145 5.11 14.43 5.40
N ASP A 146 5.87 14.13 4.36
CA ASP A 146 5.38 13.34 3.24
C ASP A 146 5.61 11.85 3.45
N LEU A 147 6.73 11.46 4.05
CA LEU A 147 7.21 10.08 4.04
C LEU A 147 7.24 9.41 5.41
N LEU A 148 7.12 10.13 6.53
CA LEU A 148 7.19 9.53 7.86
C LEU A 148 5.82 9.50 8.53
N ASP A 149 5.62 8.49 9.38
CA ASP A 149 4.45 8.44 10.24
C ASP A 149 4.54 9.48 11.38
N PRO A 150 3.46 9.69 12.17
CA PRO A 150 3.48 10.65 13.27
C PRO A 150 4.53 10.40 14.36
N ASP A 151 5.08 9.19 14.44
CA ASP A 151 6.17 8.81 15.36
C ASP A 151 7.56 8.96 14.71
N SER A 152 7.62 9.64 13.56
CA SER A 152 8.83 9.83 12.74
C SER A 152 9.45 8.52 12.26
N LYS A 153 8.64 7.49 12.03
CA LYS A 153 9.10 6.20 11.54
C LYS A 153 8.89 6.05 10.04
N VAL A 154 9.82 5.34 9.41
CA VAL A 154 9.62 4.81 8.06
C VAL A 154 8.65 3.63 8.16
N GLN A 155 7.64 3.62 7.31
CA GLN A 155 6.60 2.61 7.24
C GLN A 155 6.34 2.18 5.79
N CYS A 156 5.46 1.21 5.56
CA CYS A 156 5.07 0.81 4.20
C CYS A 156 4.59 2.03 3.39
N SER A 157 3.85 2.95 4.02
CA SER A 157 3.33 4.17 3.38
C SER A 157 4.40 5.21 3.07
N SER A 158 5.64 5.08 3.58
CA SER A 158 6.77 5.91 3.17
C SER A 158 7.16 5.66 1.73
N CYS A 159 6.98 4.41 1.27
CA CYS A 159 7.33 3.99 -0.08
C CYS A 159 6.11 3.87 -0.99
N HIS A 160 4.96 3.47 -0.45
CA HIS A 160 3.74 3.22 -1.21
C HIS A 160 2.64 4.27 -0.92
N ASP A 161 1.84 4.58 -1.93
CA ASP A 161 0.62 5.37 -1.81
C ASP A 161 -0.58 4.65 -2.44
N VAL A 162 -1.38 4.05 -1.57
CA VAL A 162 -2.58 3.29 -1.92
C VAL A 162 -3.82 4.16 -2.12
N HIS A 163 -3.75 5.47 -1.83
CA HIS A 163 -4.88 6.38 -1.92
C HIS A 163 -4.85 7.21 -3.21
N THR A 164 -3.67 7.60 -3.68
CA THR A 164 -3.52 8.45 -4.87
C THR A 164 -2.93 7.72 -6.08
N SER A 165 -2.92 6.38 -6.04
CA SER A 165 -2.42 5.43 -7.07
C SER A 165 -0.90 5.41 -7.29
N GLY A 166 -0.11 6.08 -6.45
CA GLY A 166 1.35 6.13 -6.60
C GLY A 166 1.79 6.91 -7.84
N VAL A 167 3.08 7.26 -7.88
CA VAL A 167 3.73 7.91 -9.02
C VAL A 167 4.41 6.87 -9.92
N GLY A 168 4.93 5.78 -9.33
CA GLY A 168 5.57 4.66 -10.02
C GLY A 168 4.73 3.37 -10.04
N ASP A 169 5.28 2.31 -10.62
CA ASP A 169 4.67 0.98 -10.63
C ASP A 169 4.49 0.44 -9.20
N GLY A 170 3.49 -0.43 -8.97
CA GLY A 170 3.28 -1.04 -7.65
C GLY A 170 2.87 -0.06 -6.55
N LEU A 171 2.21 1.05 -6.93
CA LEU A 171 1.77 2.12 -6.02
C LEU A 171 2.93 2.86 -5.35
N LEU A 172 4.14 2.82 -5.91
CA LEU A 172 5.29 3.51 -5.33
C LEU A 172 5.13 5.03 -5.41
N ARG A 173 5.58 5.74 -4.37
CA ARG A 173 5.57 7.22 -4.31
C ARG A 173 6.59 7.90 -5.23
N GLY A 174 7.49 7.14 -5.85
CA GLY A 174 8.46 7.66 -6.84
C GLY A 174 8.71 6.64 -7.96
N TYR A 175 9.32 7.09 -9.06
CA TYR A 175 9.62 6.21 -10.19
C TYR A 175 10.73 5.18 -9.89
N ASP A 176 10.56 3.96 -10.42
CA ASP A 176 11.54 2.87 -10.36
C ASP A 176 12.60 2.94 -11.50
N TYR A 177 12.48 3.89 -12.44
CA TYR A 177 13.32 3.93 -13.64
C TYR A 177 14.58 4.80 -13.50
N GLY A 178 15.77 4.19 -13.66
CA GLY A 178 17.02 4.89 -13.94
C GLY A 178 18.32 4.10 -13.66
N PRO A 179 19.04 3.58 -14.69
CA PRO A 179 20.23 2.73 -14.50
C PRO A 179 21.49 3.47 -14.02
N GLN A 180 21.46 4.80 -13.90
CA GLN A 180 22.65 5.57 -13.55
C GLN A 180 22.61 6.11 -12.11
N PHE A 181 21.43 6.15 -11.51
CA PHE A 181 21.16 6.83 -10.27
C PHE A 181 19.94 6.15 -9.66
N GLY A 182 20.07 5.42 -8.54
CA GLY A 182 18.98 4.62 -7.92
C GLY A 182 17.60 5.29 -7.90
N PRO A 183 16.51 4.49 -7.80
CA PRO A 183 15.15 4.92 -8.13
C PRO A 183 14.78 6.19 -7.38
N GLU A 184 14.01 7.07 -8.02
CA GLU A 184 13.69 8.42 -7.53
C GLU A 184 13.24 8.39 -6.06
N LEU A 185 12.48 7.35 -5.69
CA LEU A 185 12.06 7.06 -4.34
C LEU A 185 13.22 7.08 -3.32
N CYS A 186 14.30 6.34 -3.58
CA CYS A 186 15.46 6.29 -2.67
C CYS A 186 16.10 7.66 -2.49
N ARG A 187 16.06 8.50 -3.53
CA ARG A 187 16.69 9.83 -3.55
C ARG A 187 15.89 10.84 -2.75
N MET A 188 14.65 10.54 -2.39
CA MET A 188 13.90 11.38 -1.47
C MET A 188 14.57 11.40 -0.10
N CYS A 189 15.21 10.29 0.31
CA CYS A 189 15.83 10.14 1.63
C CYS A 189 17.35 10.06 1.62
N HIS A 190 17.98 9.52 0.56
CA HIS A 190 19.43 9.31 0.53
C HIS A 190 20.20 10.43 -0.18
N ILE A 191 21.35 10.79 0.40
CA ILE A 191 22.42 11.57 -0.21
C ILE A 191 23.22 10.63 -1.11
N LYS A 192 23.69 11.15 -2.25
CA LYS A 192 24.24 10.37 -3.34
C LYS A 192 25.76 10.50 -3.39
#